data_AF-A0A919SMS9-F1
#
_entry.id   AF-A0A919SMS9-F1
#
_cell.length_a   1.000
_cell.length_b   1.000
_cell.length_c   1.000
_cell.angle_alpha   90.00
_cell.angle_beta   90.00
_cell.angle_gamma   90.00
#
_symmetry.space_group_name_H-M   'P 1'
#
loop_
_entity.id
_entity.type
_entity.pdbx_description
1 polymer ?
#
loop_
_entity_poly.entity_id
_entity_poly.type
_entity_poly.pdbx_seq_one_letter_code
_entity_poly.pdbx_strand_id
1 'polypeptide(L)'
;MLIPHARIAATTGVLLVLSLLTLPGPAHGAPPDENAAAPPADCSAQVGYPHNKVMAGYAVPDRKLGRVCVPFSRLTPAPAGYAGDYRVNEFSFAAAQRRLDECRAAPPCSALSDVAGYQPGQFRSTGLVDPDGAIDPFAARVDLADIRRPAYFSRAPYREGIAAADKSTSTVEFTVPAEPYEVINRGSTEPVRLRGWHLRGSGVSAPGGRRIRALAVLLGGRTIETTAVQDPADPLYAEDATGAYVGLSYPSRGTEKWGARQWREYLLALHKAGFDVLTVDKRGHGISGGLSADNTLQQGLDMLRMVDALQDGTGLRALGPDGVTRTGGAAVRRLLGDGHLARTMPILLGGASQGAYATQWAMNANLHRWCALDTPGRPCSEPWGHRNIRGALILSAQWGHPFYDPGDLIYAAAQAEVNHFIYLPTSEPLAGMGDWPATFIAQGAWDEYQGPLASFSAYRRAGGRAELALVRGPHSENEHGPANVAYVRERLVRFAVATVTGAPASGSRFATLREAIAATPPTWEPSTVPTAVR
;
A
#
# COMPACT_ATOMS: atom_id res chain seq x y z
N MET A 1 -63.15 68.54 12.09
CA MET A 1 -62.68 69.57 11.15
C MET A 1 -61.32 69.13 10.62
N LEU A 2 -61.28 68.73 9.34
CA LEU A 2 -60.17 68.61 8.36
C LEU A 2 -58.71 68.31 8.82
N ILE A 3 -58.19 67.12 8.42
CA ILE A 3 -56.97 66.80 7.58
C ILE A 3 -55.56 67.34 8.03
N PRO A 4 -54.37 66.71 7.74
CA PRO A 4 -54.02 65.53 6.93
C PRO A 4 -53.06 64.46 7.52
N HIS A 5 -52.97 63.38 6.76
CA HIS A 5 -52.00 62.28 6.74
C HIS A 5 -50.54 62.68 6.45
N ALA A 6 -49.60 61.96 7.06
CA ALA A 6 -48.22 61.80 6.58
C ALA A 6 -47.91 60.31 6.37
N ARG A 7 -47.42 59.99 5.17
CA ARG A 7 -46.97 58.67 4.73
C ARG A 7 -45.58 58.38 5.33
N ILE A 8 -45.39 57.19 5.91
CA ILE A 8 -44.05 56.63 6.18
C ILE A 8 -43.89 55.38 5.32
N ALA A 9 -42.87 55.40 4.48
CA ALA A 9 -42.48 54.33 3.58
C ALA A 9 -41.90 53.14 4.35
N ALA A 10 -42.38 51.94 4.03
CA ALA A 10 -41.81 50.68 4.49
C ALA A 10 -40.67 50.27 3.54
N THR A 11 -39.45 50.20 4.05
CA THR A 11 -38.31 49.59 3.35
C THR A 11 -38.29 48.09 3.64
N THR A 12 -38.59 47.31 2.61
CA THR A 12 -38.49 45.84 2.60
C THR A 12 -37.00 45.45 2.50
N GLY A 13 -36.44 44.93 3.59
CA GLY A 13 -35.09 44.36 3.59
C GLY A 13 -35.10 42.97 2.96
N VAL A 14 -34.49 42.83 1.79
CA VAL A 14 -34.24 41.55 1.11
C VAL A 14 -33.10 40.83 1.84
N LEU A 15 -33.40 39.66 2.43
CA LEU A 15 -32.39 38.75 2.97
C LEU A 15 -31.71 38.03 1.80
N LEU A 16 -30.48 38.44 1.46
CA LEU A 16 -29.65 37.75 0.48
C LEU A 16 -29.05 36.50 1.15
N VAL A 17 -29.55 35.32 0.80
CA VAL A 17 -28.89 34.04 1.10
C VAL A 17 -27.67 33.94 0.20
N LEU A 18 -26.48 34.21 0.74
CA LEU A 18 -25.22 33.93 0.06
C LEU A 18 -24.99 32.40 0.06
N SER A 19 -25.38 31.76 -1.03
CA SER A 19 -24.86 30.44 -1.40
C SER A 19 -23.36 30.56 -1.64
N LEU A 20 -22.55 30.09 -0.69
CA LEU A 20 -21.12 29.88 -0.86
C LEU A 20 -20.92 28.81 -1.95
N LEU A 21 -20.78 29.28 -3.18
CA LEU A 21 -20.22 28.51 -4.28
C LEU A 21 -18.80 28.10 -3.89
N THR A 22 -18.63 26.83 -3.54
CA THR A 22 -17.32 26.19 -3.44
C THR A 22 -16.69 26.23 -4.83
N LEU A 23 -15.76 27.15 -5.03
CA LEU A 23 -14.93 27.15 -6.23
C LEU A 23 -14.17 25.81 -6.29
N PRO A 24 -14.19 25.09 -7.41
CA PRO A 24 -13.30 23.95 -7.60
C PRO A 24 -11.86 24.43 -7.40
N GLY A 25 -11.08 23.66 -6.62
CA GLY A 25 -9.65 23.90 -6.45
C GLY A 25 -8.94 23.97 -7.81
N PRO A 26 -7.71 24.54 -7.87
CA PRO A 26 -6.97 24.66 -9.10
C PRO A 26 -6.90 23.28 -9.78
N ALA A 27 -7.36 23.23 -11.03
CA ALA A 27 -7.25 22.04 -11.86
C ALA A 27 -5.76 21.67 -11.93
N HIS A 28 -5.39 20.54 -11.32
CA HIS A 28 -4.08 19.95 -11.51
C HIS A 28 -3.93 19.74 -13.03
N GLY A 29 -2.96 20.42 -13.63
CA GLY A 29 -2.75 20.40 -15.09
C GLY A 29 -2.62 18.96 -15.59
N ALA A 30 -3.05 18.72 -16.83
CA ALA A 30 -2.94 17.41 -17.46
C ALA A 30 -1.52 16.86 -17.30
N PRO A 31 -1.35 15.55 -16.98
CA PRO A 31 -0.03 14.97 -16.84
C PRO A 31 0.75 15.17 -18.15
N PRO A 32 2.07 15.44 -18.09
CA PRO A 32 2.82 15.70 -19.30
C PRO A 32 2.89 14.42 -20.14
N ASP A 33 2.94 14.58 -21.48
CA ASP A 33 2.91 13.51 -22.47
C ASP A 33 3.74 12.29 -22.04
N GLU A 34 3.07 11.16 -21.88
CA GLU A 34 3.65 9.91 -21.42
C GLU A 34 4.70 9.39 -22.40
N ASN A 35 4.51 9.59 -23.71
CA ASN A 35 5.46 9.17 -24.74
C ASN A 35 6.76 9.99 -24.67
N ALA A 36 6.67 11.29 -24.39
CA ALA A 36 7.83 12.12 -24.13
C ALA A 36 8.52 11.76 -22.79
N ALA A 37 7.73 11.37 -21.78
CA ALA A 37 8.23 11.04 -20.45
C ALA A 37 8.88 9.64 -20.38
N ALA A 38 8.50 8.73 -21.26
CA ALA A 38 9.00 7.35 -21.33
C ALA A 38 9.48 7.04 -22.76
N PRO A 39 10.70 7.48 -23.14
CA PRO A 39 11.22 7.28 -24.48
C PRO A 39 11.35 5.78 -24.82
N PRO A 40 11.41 5.40 -26.10
CA PRO A 40 11.63 4.01 -26.49
C PRO A 40 12.92 3.43 -25.89
N ALA A 41 12.86 2.17 -25.49
CA ALA A 41 14.05 1.44 -25.02
C ALA A 41 15.00 1.14 -26.19
N ASP A 42 16.31 1.15 -25.92
CA ASP A 42 17.40 1.19 -26.92
C ASP A 42 18.43 0.05 -26.75
N CYS A 43 18.13 -0.93 -25.91
CA CYS A 43 18.91 -2.16 -25.77
C CYS A 43 18.02 -3.33 -25.34
N SER A 44 18.61 -4.53 -25.29
CA SER A 44 18.01 -5.71 -24.67
C SER A 44 19.05 -6.48 -23.86
N ALA A 45 18.58 -7.19 -22.83
CA ALA A 45 19.41 -8.04 -21.98
C ALA A 45 18.59 -9.20 -21.39
N GLN A 46 19.27 -10.30 -21.07
CA GLN A 46 18.66 -11.45 -20.41
C GLN A 46 18.29 -11.08 -18.96
N VAL A 47 17.07 -11.41 -18.55
CA VAL A 47 16.59 -11.34 -17.16
C VAL A 47 16.39 -12.75 -16.65
N GLY A 48 16.83 -13.01 -15.41
CA GLY A 48 16.58 -14.25 -14.69
C GLY A 48 15.18 -14.26 -14.09
N TYR A 49 15.08 -14.57 -12.80
CA TYR A 49 13.83 -14.59 -12.06
C TYR A 49 13.05 -13.26 -12.13
N PRO A 50 11.72 -13.29 -12.28
CA PRO A 50 10.86 -14.44 -12.60
C PRO A 50 10.64 -14.63 -14.11
N HIS A 51 11.25 -13.79 -14.97
CA HIS A 51 10.90 -13.73 -16.39
C HIS A 51 11.60 -14.76 -17.27
N ASN A 52 12.84 -15.15 -16.94
CA ASN A 52 13.67 -16.10 -17.69
C ASN A 52 13.75 -15.81 -19.19
N LYS A 53 13.83 -14.53 -19.60
CA LYS A 53 13.79 -14.12 -21.01
C LYS A 53 14.62 -12.88 -21.30
N VAL A 54 14.91 -12.65 -22.57
CA VAL A 54 15.46 -11.38 -23.06
C VAL A 54 14.38 -10.30 -22.98
N MET A 55 14.70 -9.20 -22.32
CA MET A 55 13.80 -8.05 -22.14
C MET A 55 14.45 -6.79 -22.69
N ALA A 56 13.62 -5.88 -23.19
CA ALA A 56 14.08 -4.58 -23.64
C ALA A 56 14.41 -3.66 -22.45
N GLY A 57 15.33 -2.72 -22.65
CA GLY A 57 15.84 -1.87 -21.59
C GLY A 57 16.44 -0.56 -22.09
N TYR A 58 16.97 0.23 -21.15
CA TYR A 58 17.78 1.41 -21.46
C TYR A 58 19.26 1.11 -21.29
N ALA A 59 20.06 1.52 -22.27
CA ALA A 59 21.51 1.55 -22.14
C ALA A 59 21.91 2.71 -21.23
N VAL A 60 22.38 2.40 -20.02
CA VAL A 60 22.77 3.38 -19.01
C VAL A 60 24.29 3.36 -18.78
N PRO A 61 24.90 4.49 -18.39
CA PRO A 61 26.31 4.51 -18.00
C PRO A 61 26.59 3.56 -16.84
N ASP A 62 27.69 2.83 -16.92
CA ASP A 62 28.18 1.94 -15.86
C ASP A 62 29.68 2.17 -15.64
N ARG A 63 30.12 2.29 -14.39
CA ARG A 63 31.53 2.59 -14.08
C ARG A 63 32.49 1.46 -14.44
N LYS A 64 32.02 0.21 -14.44
CA LYS A 64 32.86 -0.98 -14.69
C LYS A 64 32.75 -1.44 -16.14
N LEU A 65 31.54 -1.42 -16.69
CA LEU A 65 31.23 -1.93 -18.03
C LEU A 65 31.13 -0.84 -19.10
N GLY A 66 31.32 0.43 -18.73
CA GLY A 66 31.14 1.59 -19.62
C GLY A 66 29.66 1.91 -19.83
N ARG A 67 28.93 0.98 -20.48
CA ARG A 67 27.47 1.03 -20.62
C ARG A 67 26.87 -0.34 -20.39
N VAL A 68 25.74 -0.39 -19.69
CA VAL A 68 25.00 -1.62 -19.40
C VAL A 68 23.55 -1.47 -19.82
N CYS A 69 22.95 -2.54 -20.33
CA CYS A 69 21.51 -2.55 -20.60
C CYS A 69 20.76 -2.84 -19.30
N VAL A 70 19.89 -1.93 -18.85
CA VAL A 70 18.98 -2.17 -17.71
C VAL A 70 17.59 -2.50 -18.24
N PRO A 71 17.16 -3.77 -18.19
CA PRO A 71 15.84 -4.19 -18.63
C PRO A 71 14.73 -3.60 -17.77
N PHE A 72 13.56 -3.44 -18.36
CA PHE A 72 12.36 -3.12 -17.61
C PHE A 72 11.10 -3.72 -18.28
N SER A 73 10.09 -4.02 -17.46
CA SER A 73 8.78 -4.43 -17.96
C SER A 73 8.11 -3.22 -18.61
N ARG A 74 7.59 -3.41 -19.83
CA ARG A 74 6.93 -2.34 -20.60
C ARG A 74 5.43 -2.39 -20.38
N LEU A 75 4.83 -1.22 -20.27
CA LEU A 75 3.39 -1.01 -20.41
C LEU A 75 3.12 -0.37 -21.76
N THR A 76 1.98 -0.69 -22.37
CA THR A 76 1.51 -0.02 -23.60
C THR A 76 1.28 1.45 -23.29
N PRO A 77 1.97 2.41 -23.96
CA PRO A 77 1.78 3.83 -23.72
C PRO A 77 0.35 4.31 -24.05
N ALA A 78 -0.02 5.48 -23.56
CA ALA A 78 -1.24 6.14 -23.98
C ALA A 78 -1.30 6.32 -25.52
N PRO A 79 -2.48 6.14 -26.16
CA PRO A 79 -2.65 6.37 -27.59
C PRO A 79 -2.20 7.78 -27.99
N ALA A 80 -1.52 7.88 -29.14
CA ALA A 80 -1.07 9.16 -29.66
C ALA A 80 -2.27 10.09 -29.89
N GLY A 81 -2.17 11.32 -29.36
CA GLY A 81 -3.23 12.33 -29.50
C GLY A 81 -4.44 12.15 -28.58
N TYR A 82 -4.40 11.22 -27.61
CA TYR A 82 -5.49 11.09 -26.62
C TYR A 82 -5.69 12.40 -25.84
N ALA A 83 -6.93 12.87 -25.77
CA ALA A 83 -7.28 14.10 -25.05
C ALA A 83 -7.57 13.80 -23.57
N GLY A 84 -6.78 14.39 -22.66
CA GLY A 84 -6.92 14.23 -21.21
C GLY A 84 -5.98 13.17 -20.62
N ASP A 85 -6.24 12.73 -19.39
CA ASP A 85 -5.43 11.72 -18.72
C ASP A 85 -5.94 10.32 -19.05
N TYR A 86 -5.35 9.70 -20.08
CA TYR A 86 -5.67 8.31 -20.51
C TYR A 86 -5.66 7.32 -19.34
N ARG A 87 -4.68 7.43 -18.45
CA ARG A 87 -4.46 6.50 -17.34
C ARG A 87 -5.52 6.62 -16.26
N VAL A 88 -6.10 7.81 -16.10
CA VAL A 88 -7.21 8.04 -15.17
C VAL A 88 -8.55 7.71 -15.83
N ASN A 89 -8.80 8.23 -17.03
CA ASN A 89 -10.10 8.14 -17.68
C ASN A 89 -10.48 6.71 -18.08
N GLU A 90 -9.55 5.97 -18.69
CA GLU A 90 -9.81 4.65 -19.29
C GLU A 90 -9.68 3.48 -18.31
N PHE A 91 -9.20 3.73 -17.09
CA PHE A 91 -8.94 2.72 -16.06
C PHE A 91 -9.62 3.03 -14.72
N SER A 92 -10.58 3.97 -14.73
CA SER A 92 -11.46 4.24 -13.58
C SER A 92 -12.45 3.10 -13.37
N PHE A 93 -12.99 2.99 -12.16
CA PHE A 93 -14.08 2.04 -11.89
C PHE A 93 -15.33 2.36 -12.73
N ALA A 94 -15.59 3.64 -13.00
CA ALA A 94 -16.64 4.04 -13.93
C ALA A 94 -16.39 3.52 -15.36
N ALA A 95 -15.14 3.46 -15.82
CA ALA A 95 -14.80 2.84 -17.10
C ALA A 95 -14.96 1.32 -17.06
N ALA A 96 -14.61 0.68 -15.94
CA ALA A 96 -14.84 -0.75 -15.70
C ALA A 96 -16.33 -1.12 -15.81
N GLN A 97 -17.20 -0.32 -15.18
CA GLN A 97 -18.64 -0.51 -15.23
C GLN A 97 -19.19 -0.37 -16.65
N ARG A 98 -18.75 0.66 -17.41
CA ARG A 98 -19.16 0.81 -18.82
C ARG A 98 -18.80 -0.42 -19.66
N ARG A 99 -17.58 -0.96 -19.51
CA ARG A 99 -17.16 -2.18 -20.24
C ARG A 99 -18.00 -3.40 -19.84
N LEU A 100 -18.38 -3.51 -18.57
CA LEU A 100 -19.27 -4.58 -18.12
C LEU A 100 -20.68 -4.45 -18.72
N ASP A 101 -21.20 -3.23 -18.80
CA ASP A 101 -22.50 -2.96 -19.44
C ASP A 101 -22.48 -3.24 -20.95
N GLU A 102 -21.41 -2.84 -21.64
CA GLU A 102 -21.18 -3.18 -23.05
C GLU A 102 -21.13 -4.70 -23.28
N CYS A 103 -20.42 -5.41 -22.41
CA CYS A 103 -20.35 -6.87 -22.44
C CYS A 103 -21.72 -7.53 -22.22
N ARG A 104 -22.53 -7.04 -21.27
CA ARG A 104 -23.92 -7.50 -21.08
C ARG A 104 -24.78 -7.30 -22.31
N ALA A 105 -24.58 -6.18 -23.02
CA ALA A 105 -25.31 -5.86 -24.24
C ALA A 105 -24.88 -6.73 -25.44
N ALA A 106 -23.72 -7.39 -25.39
CA ALA A 106 -23.20 -8.26 -26.44
C ALA A 106 -22.84 -9.68 -25.92
N PRO A 107 -23.83 -10.55 -25.66
CA PRO A 107 -23.59 -11.91 -25.18
C PRO A 107 -22.73 -12.77 -26.14
N PRO A 108 -21.89 -13.68 -25.62
CA PRO A 108 -21.75 -14.03 -24.21
C PRO A 108 -20.84 -13.08 -23.43
N CYS A 109 -21.30 -12.66 -22.24
CA CYS A 109 -20.49 -11.89 -21.30
C CYS A 109 -19.83 -12.82 -20.26
N SER A 110 -18.68 -13.40 -20.61
CA SER A 110 -18.01 -14.40 -19.74
C SER A 110 -17.58 -13.83 -18.39
N ALA A 111 -17.29 -12.53 -18.30
CA ALA A 111 -16.83 -11.90 -17.07
C ALA A 111 -17.74 -12.16 -15.85
N LEU A 112 -19.07 -12.17 -16.04
CA LEU A 112 -20.01 -12.45 -14.95
C LEU A 112 -20.04 -13.93 -14.55
N SER A 113 -19.95 -14.84 -15.51
CA SER A 113 -19.91 -16.28 -15.22
C SER A 113 -18.59 -16.69 -14.57
N ASP A 114 -17.48 -16.08 -15.00
CA ASP A 114 -16.13 -16.38 -14.52
C ASP A 114 -15.99 -16.00 -13.03
N VAL A 115 -16.67 -14.94 -12.59
CA VAL A 115 -16.61 -14.48 -11.19
C VAL A 115 -17.67 -15.11 -10.29
N ALA A 116 -18.71 -15.75 -10.85
CA ALA A 116 -19.81 -16.33 -10.08
C ALA A 116 -19.38 -17.49 -9.16
N GLY A 117 -18.27 -18.17 -9.49
CA GLY A 117 -17.70 -19.27 -8.71
C GLY A 117 -16.68 -18.84 -7.66
N TYR A 118 -16.52 -17.54 -7.40
CA TYR A 118 -15.48 -17.02 -6.53
C TYR A 118 -15.49 -17.66 -5.13
N GLN A 119 -14.34 -18.20 -4.75
CA GLN A 119 -14.05 -18.63 -3.39
C GLN A 119 -12.95 -17.73 -2.84
N PRO A 120 -13.18 -17.04 -1.72
CA PRO A 120 -12.23 -16.08 -1.20
C PRO A 120 -10.93 -16.77 -0.78
N GLY A 121 -9.80 -16.25 -1.26
CA GLY A 121 -8.49 -16.71 -0.83
C GLY A 121 -8.27 -16.38 0.65
N GLN A 122 -7.57 -17.27 1.37
CA GLN A 122 -7.06 -17.01 2.72
C GLN A 122 -5.60 -17.42 2.80
N PHE A 123 -4.82 -16.63 3.54
CA PHE A 123 -3.38 -16.86 3.76
C PHE A 123 -3.17 -17.14 5.24
N ARG A 124 -3.02 -18.41 5.61
CA ARG A 124 -3.03 -18.88 7.01
C ARG A 124 -1.87 -19.84 7.27
N SER A 125 -0.64 -19.38 7.11
CA SER A 125 0.55 -20.23 7.24
C SER A 125 1.24 -20.14 8.59
N THR A 126 0.99 -19.09 9.38
CA THR A 126 1.42 -18.99 10.77
C THR A 126 0.90 -20.19 11.56
N GLY A 127 1.79 -20.95 12.18
CA GLY A 127 1.43 -22.14 12.95
C GLY A 127 1.65 -23.46 12.20
N LEU A 128 1.89 -23.44 10.88
CA LEU A 128 1.96 -24.68 10.07
C LEU A 128 3.28 -25.44 10.22
N VAL A 129 4.38 -24.74 10.50
CA VAL A 129 5.70 -25.35 10.71
C VAL A 129 6.03 -25.42 12.19
N ASP A 130 5.71 -24.35 12.92
CA ASP A 130 5.92 -24.27 14.35
C ASP A 130 4.60 -23.88 15.02
N PRO A 131 4.04 -24.68 15.94
CA PRO A 131 2.73 -24.40 16.50
C PRO A 131 2.72 -23.22 17.50
N ASP A 132 3.86 -22.81 18.05
CA ASP A 132 3.93 -21.62 18.92
C ASP A 132 3.38 -20.43 18.13
N GLY A 133 2.46 -19.61 18.64
CA GLY A 133 1.89 -18.51 17.86
C GLY A 133 0.61 -18.80 17.10
N ALA A 134 0.26 -20.09 16.93
CA ALA A 134 -0.96 -20.48 16.26
C ALA A 134 -2.17 -20.11 17.12
N ILE A 135 -3.12 -19.37 16.53
CA ILE A 135 -4.40 -19.03 17.15
C ILE A 135 -5.53 -19.27 16.15
N ASP A 136 -6.74 -19.46 16.63
CA ASP A 136 -7.93 -19.41 15.77
C ASP A 136 -8.20 -17.94 15.37
N PRO A 137 -8.03 -17.56 14.08
CA PRO A 137 -8.25 -16.19 13.65
C PRO A 137 -9.71 -15.76 13.77
N PHE A 138 -10.66 -16.70 13.78
CA PHE A 138 -12.11 -16.46 13.84
C PHE A 138 -12.68 -16.48 15.25
N ALA A 139 -11.90 -16.89 16.25
CA ALA A 139 -12.34 -16.85 17.64
C ALA A 139 -12.72 -15.41 18.04
N ALA A 140 -13.91 -15.29 18.65
CA ALA A 140 -14.43 -14.00 19.11
C ALA A 140 -13.48 -13.31 20.11
N ARG A 141 -12.69 -14.11 20.84
CA ARG A 141 -11.64 -13.64 21.73
C ARG A 141 -10.50 -14.65 21.77
N VAL A 142 -9.29 -14.17 21.51
CA VAL A 142 -8.03 -14.90 21.73
C VAL A 142 -7.26 -14.30 22.89
N ASP A 143 -6.37 -15.09 23.51
CA ASP A 143 -5.33 -14.51 24.36
C ASP A 143 -4.26 -13.86 23.48
N LEU A 144 -3.93 -12.60 23.77
CA LEU A 144 -2.89 -11.89 23.02
C LEU A 144 -1.49 -12.38 23.36
N ALA A 145 -1.34 -13.13 24.46
CA ALA A 145 -0.09 -13.75 24.85
C ALA A 145 0.29 -14.95 23.97
N ASP A 146 -0.70 -15.59 23.34
CA ASP A 146 -0.48 -16.74 22.45
C ASP A 146 0.14 -16.34 21.12
N ILE A 147 0.08 -15.06 20.74
CA ILE A 147 0.64 -14.53 19.50
C ILE A 147 2.14 -14.31 19.67
N ARG A 148 2.96 -14.89 18.77
CA ARG A 148 4.42 -14.69 18.76
C ARG A 148 4.75 -13.20 18.84
N ARG A 149 5.67 -12.86 19.73
CA ARG A 149 6.24 -11.52 19.87
C ARG A 149 7.62 -11.44 19.22
N PRO A 150 8.19 -10.24 19.00
CA PRO A 150 9.52 -10.11 18.41
C PRO A 150 10.62 -10.95 19.08
N ALA A 151 10.61 -11.12 20.42
CA ALA A 151 11.61 -11.93 21.11
C ALA A 151 11.68 -13.38 20.61
N TYR A 152 10.57 -13.93 20.11
CA TYR A 152 10.49 -15.25 19.52
C TYR A 152 11.53 -15.47 18.42
N PHE A 153 11.71 -14.47 17.56
CA PHE A 153 12.56 -14.55 16.39
C PHE A 153 14.06 -14.44 16.71
N SER A 154 14.45 -14.32 17.98
CA SER A 154 15.84 -14.46 18.42
C SER A 154 16.34 -15.92 18.37
N ARG A 155 15.42 -16.89 18.38
CA ARG A 155 15.71 -18.33 18.35
C ARG A 155 16.47 -18.71 17.08
N ALA A 156 17.27 -19.78 17.15
CA ALA A 156 17.79 -20.43 15.95
C ALA A 156 16.66 -21.16 15.21
N PRO A 157 16.66 -21.21 13.87
CA PRO A 157 17.67 -20.66 12.96
C PRO A 157 17.48 -19.16 12.64
N TYR A 158 16.35 -18.55 13.03
CA TYR A 158 15.90 -17.23 12.56
C TYR A 158 16.85 -16.06 12.89
N ARG A 159 17.28 -15.94 14.16
CA ARG A 159 18.23 -14.92 14.64
C ARG A 159 17.94 -13.50 14.11
N GLU A 160 16.68 -13.08 14.13
CA GLU A 160 16.26 -11.82 13.54
C GLU A 160 16.51 -10.61 14.45
N GLY A 161 16.89 -9.48 13.85
CA GLY A 161 17.19 -8.25 14.60
C GLY A 161 15.97 -7.64 15.29
N ILE A 162 14.75 -7.96 14.82
CA ILE A 162 13.49 -7.45 15.35
C ILE A 162 13.30 -7.83 16.84
N ALA A 163 13.91 -8.93 17.28
CA ALA A 163 13.84 -9.39 18.67
C ALA A 163 14.33 -8.35 19.68
N ALA A 164 15.24 -7.46 19.28
CA ALA A 164 15.72 -6.37 20.15
C ALA A 164 14.61 -5.36 20.51
N ALA A 165 13.54 -5.28 19.73
CA ALA A 165 12.43 -4.36 19.97
C ALA A 165 11.39 -4.89 20.99
N ASP A 166 11.49 -6.15 21.42
CA ASP A 166 10.43 -6.84 22.18
C ASP A 166 9.99 -6.10 23.45
N LYS A 167 10.94 -5.54 24.20
CA LYS A 167 10.69 -4.78 25.45
C LYS A 167 9.84 -3.51 25.22
N SER A 168 9.81 -3.01 23.99
CA SER A 168 9.01 -1.85 23.57
C SER A 168 7.76 -2.24 22.76
N THR A 169 7.49 -3.53 22.60
CA THR A 169 6.39 -4.03 21.77
C THR A 169 5.16 -4.36 22.60
N SER A 170 4.00 -4.02 22.06
CA SER A 170 2.71 -4.55 22.49
C SER A 170 2.11 -5.43 21.39
N THR A 171 1.47 -6.54 21.77
CA THR A 171 0.56 -7.26 20.85
C THR A 171 -0.77 -6.52 20.83
N VAL A 172 -1.33 -6.27 19.65
CA VAL A 172 -2.55 -5.47 19.47
C VAL A 172 -3.64 -6.25 18.76
N GLU A 173 -4.89 -5.93 19.08
CA GLU A 173 -6.08 -6.37 18.35
C GLU A 173 -7.00 -5.17 18.12
N PHE A 174 -7.40 -4.95 16.88
CA PHE A 174 -8.39 -3.97 16.46
C PHE A 174 -9.66 -4.68 16.01
N THR A 175 -10.80 -4.02 16.19
CA THR A 175 -12.09 -4.53 15.75
C THR A 175 -12.59 -3.66 14.60
N VAL A 176 -12.86 -4.27 13.46
CA VAL A 176 -13.38 -3.61 12.26
C VAL A 176 -14.69 -4.31 11.83
N PRO A 177 -15.59 -3.64 11.10
CA PRO A 177 -16.81 -4.27 10.63
C PRO A 177 -16.52 -5.39 9.61
N ALA A 178 -17.48 -6.31 9.48
CA ALA A 178 -17.56 -7.22 8.35
C ALA A 178 -17.53 -6.45 7.03
N GLU A 179 -16.88 -6.99 6.00
CA GLU A 179 -16.89 -6.38 4.66
C GLU A 179 -18.15 -6.73 3.85
N PRO A 180 -18.41 -5.99 2.75
CA PRO A 180 -19.57 -6.24 1.89
C PRO A 180 -19.70 -7.69 1.40
N TYR A 181 -18.62 -8.39 1.03
CA TYR A 181 -18.69 -9.82 0.70
C TYR A 181 -19.26 -10.67 1.85
N GLU A 182 -18.77 -10.44 3.08
CA GLU A 182 -19.22 -11.19 4.27
C GLU A 182 -20.69 -10.89 4.57
N VAL A 183 -21.09 -9.63 4.48
CA VAL A 183 -22.47 -9.20 4.78
C VAL A 183 -23.44 -9.66 3.71
N ILE A 184 -23.14 -9.41 2.44
CA ILE A 184 -24.09 -9.57 1.33
C ILE A 184 -24.05 -11.00 0.79
N ASN A 185 -22.86 -11.57 0.52
CA ASN A 185 -22.76 -12.93 -0.04
C ASN A 185 -22.82 -14.02 1.02
N ARG A 186 -22.44 -13.74 2.27
CA ARG A 186 -22.37 -14.75 3.35
C ARG A 186 -23.37 -14.55 4.49
N GLY A 187 -24.09 -13.43 4.53
CA GLY A 187 -25.05 -13.11 5.59
C GLY A 187 -24.40 -12.91 6.97
N SER A 188 -23.09 -12.70 7.03
CA SER A 188 -22.34 -12.54 8.27
C SER A 188 -22.14 -11.07 8.60
N THR A 189 -22.57 -10.66 9.79
CA THR A 189 -22.34 -9.32 10.34
C THR A 189 -21.31 -9.31 11.46
N GLU A 190 -20.69 -10.45 11.74
CA GLU A 190 -19.70 -10.59 12.80
C GLU A 190 -18.48 -9.70 12.54
N PRO A 191 -18.01 -8.94 13.54
CA PRO A 191 -16.88 -8.05 13.36
C PRO A 191 -15.58 -8.83 13.18
N VAL A 192 -14.70 -8.28 12.35
CA VAL A 192 -13.38 -8.83 12.07
C VAL A 192 -12.35 -8.30 13.08
N ARG A 193 -11.44 -9.17 13.52
CA ARG A 193 -10.36 -8.82 14.45
C ARG A 193 -9.04 -8.74 13.70
N LEU A 194 -8.38 -7.59 13.67
CA LEU A 194 -7.06 -7.42 13.05
C LEU A 194 -5.98 -7.43 14.13
N ARG A 195 -4.98 -8.29 14.00
CA ARG A 195 -4.01 -8.59 15.05
C ARG A 195 -2.57 -8.42 14.55
N GLY A 196 -1.70 -7.99 15.45
CA GLY A 196 -0.28 -7.80 15.14
C GLY A 196 0.46 -7.10 16.27
N TRP A 197 1.38 -6.20 15.91
CA TRP A 197 2.29 -5.56 16.86
C TRP A 197 2.29 -4.04 16.75
N HIS A 198 2.47 -3.39 17.90
CA HIS A 198 2.86 -2.00 17.99
C HIS A 198 4.22 -1.88 18.70
N LEU A 199 5.25 -1.44 17.97
CA LEU A 199 6.59 -1.20 18.48
C LEU A 199 6.71 0.27 18.86
N ARG A 200 6.85 0.59 20.14
CA ARG A 200 6.99 2.00 20.59
C ARG A 200 8.38 2.54 20.29
N GLY A 201 8.47 3.61 19.51
CA GLY A 201 9.72 4.25 19.14
C GLY A 201 10.27 5.18 20.22
N SER A 202 11.52 5.60 20.05
CA SER A 202 12.20 6.56 20.93
C SER A 202 11.91 8.04 20.60
N GLY A 203 11.09 8.29 19.59
CA GLY A 203 10.90 9.58 18.93
C GLY A 203 11.92 9.82 17.82
N VAL A 204 11.44 10.30 16.67
CA VAL A 204 12.25 10.63 15.49
C VAL A 204 13.06 11.88 15.77
N SER A 205 14.37 11.82 15.51
CA SER A 205 15.27 12.95 15.75
C SER A 205 15.03 14.05 14.70
N ALA A 206 14.76 15.26 15.17
CA ALA A 206 14.61 16.46 14.36
C ALA A 206 15.80 17.41 14.55
N PRO A 207 16.01 18.39 13.65
CA PRO A 207 17.01 19.44 13.85
C PRO A 207 16.85 20.14 15.21
N GLY A 208 17.98 20.53 15.81
CA GLY A 208 18.01 21.17 17.14
C GLY A 208 17.82 20.22 18.33
N GLY A 209 17.98 18.90 18.13
CA GLY A 209 17.92 17.89 19.21
C GLY A 209 16.51 17.54 19.69
N ARG A 210 15.47 18.14 19.11
CA ARG A 210 14.07 17.82 19.41
C ARG A 210 13.74 16.41 18.90
N ARG A 211 12.91 15.68 19.64
CA ARG A 211 12.33 14.41 19.19
C ARG A 211 10.84 14.57 18.87
N ILE A 212 10.42 14.02 17.74
CA ILE A 212 9.03 14.02 17.29
C ILE A 212 8.51 12.60 17.41
N ARG A 213 7.46 12.40 18.22
CA ARG A 213 6.71 11.13 18.22
C ARG A 213 5.96 11.04 16.89
N ALA A 214 6.14 9.96 16.14
CA ALA A 214 5.50 9.72 14.86
C ALA A 214 5.19 8.23 14.71
N LEU A 215 4.12 7.90 13.99
CA LEU A 215 3.67 6.54 13.76
C LEU A 215 3.79 6.16 12.29
N ALA A 216 4.35 4.98 12.02
CA ALA A 216 4.24 4.32 10.73
C ALA A 216 3.27 3.13 10.85
N VAL A 217 2.18 3.16 10.09
CA VAL A 217 1.26 2.01 9.95
C VAL A 217 1.64 1.28 8.66
N LEU A 218 2.16 0.07 8.81
CA LEU A 218 2.68 -0.74 7.72
C LEU A 218 1.93 -2.06 7.58
N LEU A 219 1.47 -2.37 6.36
CA LEU A 219 0.82 -3.64 6.04
C LEU A 219 1.67 -4.46 5.05
N GLY A 220 1.88 -5.73 5.35
CA GLY A 220 2.62 -6.63 4.47
C GLY A 220 1.88 -6.94 3.16
N GLY A 221 2.58 -7.55 2.19
CA GLY A 221 2.00 -8.06 0.95
C GLY A 221 1.06 -9.26 1.13
N ARG A 222 0.60 -9.83 0.02
CA ARG A 222 -0.40 -10.93 -0.02
C ARG A 222 0.07 -12.18 0.74
N THR A 223 1.35 -12.49 0.69
CA THR A 223 1.94 -13.67 1.33
C THR A 223 2.62 -13.38 2.67
N ILE A 224 2.60 -12.13 3.13
CA ILE A 224 3.29 -11.70 4.34
C ILE A 224 2.35 -11.81 5.53
N GLU A 225 2.74 -12.64 6.48
CA GLU A 225 2.11 -12.79 7.78
C GLU A 225 3.12 -12.37 8.85
N THR A 226 2.74 -11.42 9.69
CA THR A 226 3.59 -10.70 10.66
C THR A 226 4.38 -11.66 11.55
N THR A 227 3.72 -12.76 11.93
CA THR A 227 4.26 -13.73 12.88
C THR A 227 4.76 -15.02 12.24
N ALA A 228 4.68 -15.16 10.91
CA ALA A 228 5.17 -16.35 10.23
C ALA A 228 6.70 -16.47 10.32
N VAL A 229 7.19 -17.71 10.51
CA VAL A 229 8.63 -18.00 10.53
C VAL A 229 9.20 -18.17 9.12
N GLN A 230 10.47 -17.81 8.98
CA GLN A 230 11.25 -18.00 7.75
C GLN A 230 12.68 -18.36 8.10
N ASP A 231 13.11 -19.56 7.72
CA ASP A 231 14.50 -20.00 7.83
C ASP A 231 15.37 -19.16 6.88
N PRO A 232 16.45 -18.51 7.36
CA PRO A 232 17.34 -17.75 6.51
C PRO A 232 18.05 -18.58 5.41
N ALA A 233 18.10 -19.90 5.53
CA ALA A 233 18.70 -20.80 4.53
C ALA A 233 17.76 -21.13 3.37
N ASP A 234 16.46 -20.90 3.51
CA ASP A 234 15.48 -21.25 2.50
C ASP A 234 15.48 -20.25 1.33
N PRO A 235 15.68 -20.71 0.08
CA PRO A 235 15.82 -19.84 -1.09
C PRO A 235 14.48 -19.40 -1.67
N LEU A 236 14.42 -18.21 -2.28
CA LEU A 236 13.21 -17.73 -2.96
C LEU A 236 12.82 -18.61 -4.17
N TYR A 237 13.82 -18.98 -4.96
CA TYR A 237 13.68 -19.70 -6.21
C TYR A 237 14.82 -20.72 -6.37
N ALA A 238 14.65 -21.64 -7.30
CA ALA A 238 15.70 -22.56 -7.74
C ALA A 238 15.74 -22.62 -9.26
N GLU A 239 16.86 -23.10 -9.82
CA GLU A 239 16.97 -23.42 -11.23
C GLU A 239 16.30 -24.79 -11.50
N ASP A 240 15.45 -24.86 -12.52
CA ASP A 240 14.82 -26.10 -12.97
C ASP A 240 15.69 -26.87 -13.98
N ALA A 241 15.20 -28.02 -14.46
CA ALA A 241 15.94 -28.86 -15.41
C ALA A 241 16.23 -28.17 -16.77
N THR A 242 15.55 -27.07 -17.09
CA THR A 242 15.74 -26.30 -18.33
C THR A 242 16.72 -25.14 -18.16
N GLY A 243 17.15 -24.87 -16.92
CA GLY A 243 17.96 -23.71 -16.58
C GLY A 243 17.14 -22.46 -16.24
N ALA A 244 15.82 -22.58 -16.10
CA ALA A 244 14.95 -21.47 -15.74
C ALA A 244 14.83 -21.33 -14.21
N TYR A 245 14.82 -20.10 -13.72
CA TYR A 245 14.57 -19.82 -12.30
C TYR A 245 13.07 -19.86 -11.99
N VAL A 246 12.67 -20.79 -11.14
CA VAL A 246 11.28 -20.99 -10.72
C VAL A 246 11.11 -20.71 -9.23
N GLY A 247 10.04 -19.99 -8.87
CA GLY A 247 9.72 -19.67 -7.48
C GLY A 247 9.41 -20.92 -6.67
N LEU A 248 9.90 -20.96 -5.43
CA LEU A 248 9.63 -22.06 -4.51
C LEU A 248 8.36 -21.78 -3.69
N SER A 249 7.62 -22.85 -3.42
CA SER A 249 6.38 -22.78 -2.62
C SER A 249 6.67 -23.09 -1.16
N TYR A 250 5.92 -22.43 -0.27
CA TYR A 250 6.03 -22.55 1.18
C TYR A 250 4.66 -22.88 1.79
N PRO A 251 4.58 -23.72 2.83
CA PRO A 251 5.64 -24.00 3.81
C PRO A 251 6.73 -25.01 3.39
N SER A 252 7.90 -24.90 4.02
CA SER A 252 9.02 -25.86 3.98
C SER A 252 9.23 -26.48 5.38
N ARG A 253 10.35 -27.17 5.61
CA ARG A 253 10.73 -27.66 6.95
C ARG A 253 10.96 -26.54 7.97
N GLY A 254 11.43 -25.36 7.54
CA GLY A 254 11.84 -24.26 8.43
C GLY A 254 11.09 -22.95 8.22
N THR A 255 10.31 -22.84 7.13
CA THR A 255 9.65 -21.61 6.71
C THR A 255 8.16 -21.83 6.54
N GLU A 256 7.34 -21.01 7.19
CA GLU A 256 5.90 -20.95 6.95
C GLU A 256 5.59 -20.09 5.71
N LYS A 257 6.22 -18.91 5.64
CA LYS A 257 6.11 -17.97 4.52
C LYS A 257 7.43 -17.29 4.24
N TRP A 258 7.79 -17.23 2.97
CA TRP A 258 8.93 -16.46 2.51
C TRP A 258 8.59 -14.96 2.43
N GLY A 259 9.54 -14.11 2.80
CA GLY A 259 9.43 -12.65 2.82
C GLY A 259 9.07 -12.07 4.19
N ALA A 260 8.59 -12.88 5.12
CA ALA A 260 8.21 -12.43 6.48
C ALA A 260 9.41 -11.85 7.25
N ARG A 261 10.61 -12.42 7.08
CA ARG A 261 11.85 -11.91 7.70
C ARG A 261 12.23 -10.54 7.15
N GLN A 262 12.25 -10.39 5.83
CA GLN A 262 12.59 -9.13 5.17
C GLN A 262 11.56 -8.04 5.50
N TRP A 263 10.27 -8.38 5.60
CA TRP A 263 9.24 -7.46 6.08
C TRP A 263 9.54 -6.90 7.47
N ARG A 264 9.86 -7.78 8.43
CA ARG A 264 10.22 -7.36 9.80
C ARG A 264 11.47 -6.48 9.84
N GLU A 265 12.38 -6.64 8.89
CA GLU A 265 13.55 -5.79 8.74
C GLU A 265 13.22 -4.34 8.29
N TYR A 266 12.12 -4.10 7.56
CA TYR A 266 11.59 -2.74 7.32
C TYR A 266 10.97 -2.15 8.59
N LEU A 267 10.17 -2.93 9.33
CA LEU A 267 9.58 -2.52 10.60
C LEU A 267 10.67 -2.10 11.60
N LEU A 268 11.72 -2.92 11.74
CA LEU A 268 12.85 -2.65 12.61
C LEU A 268 13.59 -1.37 12.22
N ALA A 269 13.77 -1.11 10.92
CA ALA A 269 14.51 0.05 10.46
C ALA A 269 13.80 1.37 10.79
N LEU A 270 12.46 1.43 10.64
CA LEU A 270 11.67 2.57 11.09
C LEU A 270 11.68 2.72 12.62
N HIS A 271 11.54 1.61 13.34
CA HIS A 271 11.61 1.62 14.80
C HIS A 271 12.96 2.16 15.31
N LYS A 272 14.08 1.73 14.71
CA LYS A 272 15.43 2.25 14.99
C LYS A 272 15.59 3.72 14.65
N ALA A 273 14.86 4.22 13.65
CA ALA A 273 14.80 5.65 13.33
C ALA A 273 13.94 6.47 14.31
N GLY A 274 13.31 5.82 15.30
CA GLY A 274 12.57 6.44 16.38
C GLY A 274 11.05 6.48 16.18
N PHE A 275 10.53 5.88 15.10
CA PHE A 275 9.09 5.78 14.86
C PHE A 275 8.44 4.77 15.81
N ASP A 276 7.22 5.09 16.24
CA ASP A 276 6.27 4.05 16.61
C ASP A 276 5.90 3.30 15.32
N VAL A 277 5.83 1.97 15.36
CA VAL A 277 5.51 1.15 14.18
C VAL A 277 4.34 0.23 14.52
N LEU A 278 3.26 0.35 13.77
CA LEU A 278 2.09 -0.52 13.83
C LEU A 278 2.06 -1.41 12.59
N THR A 279 2.00 -2.73 12.80
CA THR A 279 1.73 -3.71 11.75
C THR A 279 0.63 -4.65 12.23
N VAL A 280 -0.26 -5.02 11.33
CA VAL A 280 -1.25 -6.08 11.56
C VAL A 280 -1.29 -7.00 10.35
N ASP A 281 -1.67 -8.25 10.58
CA ASP A 281 -2.12 -9.06 9.47
C ASP A 281 -3.45 -8.50 8.99
N LYS A 282 -3.60 -8.42 7.67
CA LYS A 282 -4.81 -7.91 7.03
C LYS A 282 -5.94 -8.92 7.23
N ARG A 283 -7.20 -8.51 7.02
CA ARG A 283 -8.32 -9.47 6.94
C ARG A 283 -7.97 -10.61 5.95
N GLY A 284 -8.34 -11.84 6.30
CA GLY A 284 -7.98 -13.03 5.51
C GLY A 284 -6.53 -13.51 5.64
N HIS A 285 -5.69 -12.87 6.48
CA HIS A 285 -4.26 -13.19 6.61
C HIS A 285 -3.83 -13.55 8.04
N GLY A 286 -2.92 -14.52 8.13
CA GLY A 286 -2.20 -14.96 9.32
C GLY A 286 -3.07 -15.09 10.56
N ILE A 287 -2.85 -14.21 11.53
CA ILE A 287 -3.52 -14.23 12.84
C ILE A 287 -4.79 -13.36 12.92
N SER A 288 -5.15 -12.64 11.86
CA SER A 288 -6.33 -11.74 11.83
C SER A 288 -7.58 -12.43 11.29
N GLY A 289 -8.79 -12.07 11.70
CA GLY A 289 -10.02 -12.65 11.15
C GLY A 289 -10.31 -12.31 9.69
N GLY A 290 -11.58 -12.42 9.29
CA GLY A 290 -12.06 -12.08 7.95
C GLY A 290 -12.00 -13.27 6.98
N LEU A 291 -13.05 -13.41 6.19
CA LEU A 291 -13.22 -14.52 5.24
C LEU A 291 -12.48 -14.32 3.92
N SER A 292 -12.18 -13.07 3.54
CA SER A 292 -11.54 -12.71 2.28
C SER A 292 -10.22 -11.97 2.48
N ALA A 293 -9.20 -12.43 1.76
CA ALA A 293 -7.91 -11.74 1.64
C ALA A 293 -7.87 -10.74 0.47
N ASP A 294 -8.92 -10.68 -0.35
CA ASP A 294 -8.85 -10.03 -1.65
C ASP A 294 -9.41 -8.59 -1.65
N ASN A 295 -10.19 -8.15 -0.67
CA ASN A 295 -10.75 -6.78 -0.71
C ASN A 295 -9.76 -5.72 -0.20
N THR A 296 -8.90 -5.19 -1.08
CA THR A 296 -7.89 -4.19 -0.67
C THR A 296 -8.50 -2.82 -0.39
N LEU A 297 -9.68 -2.50 -0.94
CA LEU A 297 -10.41 -1.31 -0.55
C LEU A 297 -10.77 -1.37 0.93
N GLN A 298 -11.36 -2.47 1.41
CA GLN A 298 -11.68 -2.60 2.84
C GLN A 298 -10.43 -2.71 3.71
N GLN A 299 -9.36 -3.36 3.25
CA GLN A 299 -8.07 -3.35 3.96
C GLN A 299 -7.51 -1.92 4.11
N GLY A 300 -7.68 -1.06 3.09
CA GLY A 300 -7.30 0.35 3.17
C GLY A 300 -8.18 1.14 4.15
N LEU A 301 -9.50 0.92 4.13
CA LEU A 301 -10.41 1.53 5.11
C LEU A 301 -10.12 1.04 6.54
N ASP A 302 -9.68 -0.21 6.71
CA ASP A 302 -9.24 -0.72 8.00
C ASP A 302 -8.02 0.03 8.54
N MET A 303 -7.12 0.51 7.68
CA MET A 303 -6.01 1.39 8.13
C MET A 303 -6.55 2.67 8.77
N LEU A 304 -7.59 3.28 8.19
CA LEU A 304 -8.22 4.49 8.73
C LEU A 304 -8.99 4.18 10.02
N ARG A 305 -9.72 3.06 10.07
CA ARG A 305 -10.41 2.60 11.29
C ARG A 305 -9.44 2.28 12.43
N MET A 306 -8.25 1.76 12.12
CA MET A 306 -7.19 1.60 13.13
C MET A 306 -6.70 2.95 13.66
N VAL A 307 -6.59 3.97 12.80
CA VAL A 307 -6.25 5.34 13.22
C VAL A 307 -7.36 5.91 14.12
N ASP A 308 -8.64 5.72 13.77
CA ASP A 308 -9.77 6.11 14.62
C ASP A 308 -9.73 5.41 15.99
N ALA A 309 -9.53 4.08 16.01
CA ALA A 309 -9.44 3.30 17.24
C ALA A 309 -8.25 3.71 18.12
N LEU A 310 -7.17 4.23 17.54
CA LEU A 310 -6.06 4.83 18.30
C LEU A 310 -6.42 6.20 18.90
N GLN A 311 -7.44 6.89 18.39
CA GLN A 311 -7.91 8.18 18.91
C GLN A 311 -8.94 8.04 20.03
N ASP A 312 -9.86 7.07 19.94
CA ASP A 312 -10.97 6.92 20.89
C ASP A 312 -10.92 5.62 21.72
N GLY A 313 -10.13 4.63 21.30
CA GLY A 313 -9.99 3.32 21.93
C GLY A 313 -11.07 2.30 21.51
N THR A 314 -12.01 2.67 20.66
CA THR A 314 -13.12 1.80 20.26
C THR A 314 -12.58 0.53 19.60
N GLY A 315 -12.98 -0.63 20.15
CA GLY A 315 -12.59 -1.93 19.59
C GLY A 315 -11.10 -2.29 19.72
N LEU A 316 -10.32 -1.56 20.53
CA LEU A 316 -8.88 -1.78 20.70
C LEU A 316 -8.56 -2.59 21.96
N ARG A 317 -7.70 -3.60 21.80
CA ARG A 317 -7.01 -4.32 22.88
C ARG A 317 -5.50 -4.28 22.66
N ALA A 318 -4.74 -4.21 23.76
CA ALA A 318 -3.28 -4.26 23.71
C ALA A 318 -2.71 -5.02 24.91
N LEU A 319 -1.89 -6.04 24.65
CA LEU A 319 -1.04 -6.70 25.63
C LEU A 319 0.31 -5.99 25.66
N GLY A 320 0.62 -5.34 26.78
CA GLY A 320 1.89 -4.67 26.95
C GLY A 320 3.07 -5.64 27.19
N PRO A 321 4.31 -5.15 27.12
CA PRO A 321 5.52 -5.87 27.57
C PRO A 321 5.54 -6.11 29.09
N ASP A 322 4.63 -5.49 29.84
CA ASP A 322 4.40 -5.77 31.27
C ASP A 322 3.48 -6.98 31.50
N GLY A 323 3.06 -7.68 30.43
CA GLY A 323 2.17 -8.84 30.52
C GLY A 323 0.71 -8.50 30.78
N VAL A 324 0.33 -7.22 30.79
CA VAL A 324 -1.04 -6.78 31.10
C VAL A 324 -1.81 -6.41 29.83
N THR A 325 -2.92 -7.12 29.60
CA THR A 325 -3.89 -6.78 28.55
C THR A 325 -4.77 -5.61 28.99
N ARG A 326 -4.87 -4.60 28.14
CA ARG A 326 -5.69 -3.40 28.32
C ARG A 326 -6.67 -3.26 27.16
N THR A 327 -7.75 -2.54 27.37
CA THR A 327 -8.80 -2.28 26.37
C THR A 327 -9.13 -0.79 26.31
N GLY A 328 -9.75 -0.34 25.22
CA GLY A 328 -10.30 1.02 25.15
C GLY A 328 -9.23 2.11 25.29
N GLY A 329 -9.60 3.21 25.94
CA GLY A 329 -8.68 4.29 26.25
C GLY A 329 -7.46 3.88 27.10
N ALA A 330 -7.54 2.78 27.87
CA ALA A 330 -6.37 2.26 28.59
C ALA A 330 -5.37 1.60 27.64
N ALA A 331 -5.84 0.94 26.56
CA ALA A 331 -4.98 0.44 25.49
C ALA A 331 -4.34 1.61 24.73
N VAL A 332 -5.10 2.65 24.38
CA VAL A 332 -4.57 3.87 23.74
C VAL A 332 -3.47 4.49 24.59
N ARG A 333 -3.71 4.68 25.91
CA ARG A 333 -2.70 5.21 26.84
C ARG A 333 -1.44 4.38 26.90
N ARG A 334 -1.57 3.06 26.78
CA ARG A 334 -0.41 2.16 26.75
C ARG A 334 0.42 2.34 25.48
N LEU A 335 -0.23 2.44 24.32
CA LEU A 335 0.45 2.52 23.03
C LEU A 335 1.03 3.93 22.83
N LEU A 336 0.18 4.95 22.92
CA LEU A 336 0.49 6.30 22.47
C LEU A 336 0.78 7.29 23.62
N GLY A 337 0.45 6.95 24.86
CA GLY A 337 0.41 7.92 25.96
C GLY A 337 -0.92 8.69 25.96
N ASP A 338 -0.92 9.94 26.39
CA ASP A 338 -2.17 10.71 26.51
C ASP A 338 -2.91 10.86 25.16
N GLY A 339 -4.24 10.75 25.20
CA GLY A 339 -5.09 10.65 24.00
C GLY A 339 -5.01 11.82 23.01
N HIS A 340 -4.49 12.98 23.42
CA HIS A 340 -4.21 14.11 22.51
C HIS A 340 -3.14 13.78 21.46
N LEU A 341 -2.21 12.86 21.78
CA LEU A 341 -1.14 12.49 20.86
C LEU A 341 -1.69 11.78 19.63
N ALA A 342 -2.72 10.94 19.74
CA ALA A 342 -3.27 10.21 18.59
C ALA A 342 -3.81 11.12 17.48
N ARG A 343 -4.37 12.28 17.83
CA ARG A 343 -4.95 13.25 16.87
C ARG A 343 -3.91 14.18 16.24
N THR A 344 -2.72 14.29 16.83
CA THR A 344 -1.70 15.29 16.46
C THR A 344 -0.39 14.66 16.01
N MET A 345 -0.14 13.41 16.37
CA MET A 345 1.05 12.64 15.99
C MET A 345 1.07 12.46 14.46
N PRO A 346 2.16 12.84 13.78
CA PRO A 346 2.37 12.51 12.37
C PRO A 346 2.25 11.01 12.12
N ILE A 347 1.41 10.64 11.15
CA ILE A 347 1.19 9.26 10.72
C ILE A 347 1.68 9.12 9.27
N LEU A 348 2.42 8.05 8.99
CA LEU A 348 2.70 7.57 7.65
C LEU A 348 1.97 6.24 7.46
N LEU A 349 1.27 6.09 6.34
CA LEU A 349 0.67 4.82 5.95
C LEU A 349 1.58 4.13 4.93
N GLY A 350 1.64 2.82 4.91
CA GLY A 350 2.47 2.12 3.94
C GLY A 350 2.26 0.63 3.88
N GLY A 351 2.93 0.02 2.91
CA GLY A 351 2.90 -1.41 2.73
C GLY A 351 3.59 -1.85 1.46
N ALA A 352 3.70 -3.16 1.32
CA ALA A 352 4.26 -3.80 0.15
C ALA A 352 3.21 -4.55 -0.66
N SER A 353 3.30 -4.53 -1.99
CA SER A 353 2.40 -5.27 -2.90
C SER A 353 0.93 -5.05 -2.51
N GLN A 354 0.21 -6.09 -2.09
CA GLN A 354 -1.16 -5.95 -1.61
C GLN A 354 -1.36 -4.91 -0.49
N GLY A 355 -0.43 -4.80 0.47
CA GLY A 355 -0.46 -3.76 1.50
C GLY A 355 -0.26 -2.34 0.94
N ALA A 356 0.45 -2.22 -0.19
CA ALA A 356 0.57 -0.96 -0.91
C ALA A 356 -0.76 -0.58 -1.60
N TYR A 357 -1.53 -1.55 -2.08
CA TYR A 357 -2.86 -1.31 -2.67
C TYR A 357 -3.85 -0.82 -1.61
N ALA A 358 -3.85 -1.45 -0.43
CA ALA A 358 -4.59 -0.99 0.73
C ALA A 358 -4.19 0.44 1.12
N THR A 359 -2.88 0.75 1.12
CA THR A 359 -2.39 2.10 1.39
C THR A 359 -2.89 3.12 0.36
N GLN A 360 -2.91 2.77 -0.93
CA GLN A 360 -3.46 3.66 -1.97
C GLN A 360 -4.93 3.99 -1.72
N TRP A 361 -5.74 2.98 -1.39
CA TRP A 361 -7.14 3.19 -1.04
C TRP A 361 -7.31 4.04 0.22
N ALA A 362 -6.51 3.80 1.26
CA ALA A 362 -6.54 4.58 2.49
C ALA A 362 -6.21 6.06 2.23
N MET A 363 -5.18 6.33 1.44
CA MET A 363 -4.77 7.69 1.09
C MET A 363 -5.83 8.40 0.23
N ASN A 364 -6.38 7.71 -0.77
CA ASN A 364 -7.47 8.23 -1.59
C ASN A 364 -8.71 8.56 -0.75
N ALA A 365 -9.15 7.62 0.10
CA ALA A 365 -10.31 7.80 0.97
C ALA A 365 -10.10 8.92 2.01
N ASN A 366 -8.87 9.10 2.50
CA ASN A 366 -8.58 10.11 3.51
C ASN A 366 -8.47 11.54 2.96
N LEU A 367 -7.93 11.70 1.75
CA LEU A 367 -7.52 13.02 1.24
C LEU A 367 -8.31 13.50 0.03
N HIS A 368 -8.77 12.60 -0.83
CA HIS A 368 -9.38 12.95 -2.10
C HIS A 368 -10.88 12.67 -2.12
N ARG A 369 -11.27 11.41 -1.96
CA ARG A 369 -12.68 10.98 -1.95
C ARG A 369 -12.80 9.56 -1.41
N TRP A 370 -13.80 9.32 -0.57
CA TRP A 370 -14.12 7.98 -0.08
C TRP A 370 -15.26 7.37 -0.89
N CYS A 371 -15.01 6.28 -1.61
CA CYS A 371 -16.01 5.55 -2.39
C CYS A 371 -16.11 4.10 -1.92
N ALA A 372 -17.30 3.63 -1.56
CA ALA A 372 -17.57 2.21 -1.27
C ALA A 372 -17.90 1.47 -2.57
N LEU A 373 -16.91 1.34 -3.46
CA LEU A 373 -17.07 0.77 -4.81
C LEU A 373 -17.47 -0.71 -4.79
N ASP A 374 -17.22 -1.39 -3.67
CA ASP A 374 -17.59 -2.78 -3.39
C ASP A 374 -19.03 -2.93 -2.87
N THR A 375 -19.76 -1.83 -2.65
CA THR A 375 -21.11 -1.85 -2.09
C THR A 375 -22.11 -1.23 -3.08
N PRO A 376 -23.09 -2.01 -3.59
CA PRO A 376 -24.07 -1.49 -4.55
C PRO A 376 -24.83 -0.26 -4.07
N GLY A 377 -25.00 0.72 -4.97
CA GLY A 377 -25.82 1.91 -4.72
C GLY A 377 -25.27 2.90 -3.70
N ARG A 378 -24.04 2.72 -3.20
CA ARG A 378 -23.43 3.65 -2.25
C ARG A 378 -22.73 4.80 -2.99
N PRO A 379 -23.19 6.05 -2.84
CA PRO A 379 -22.45 7.17 -3.37
C PRO A 379 -21.13 7.32 -2.61
N CYS A 380 -20.13 7.89 -3.27
CA CYS A 380 -18.95 8.32 -2.55
C CYS A 380 -19.30 9.45 -1.58
N SER A 381 -18.57 9.50 -0.49
CA SER A 381 -18.69 10.48 0.59
C SER A 381 -17.50 11.44 0.58
N GLU A 382 -17.58 12.45 1.44
CA GLU A 382 -16.45 13.33 1.77
C GLU A 382 -15.23 12.52 2.24
N PRO A 383 -14.00 13.05 2.05
CA PRO A 383 -12.80 12.41 2.55
C PRO A 383 -12.84 12.15 4.06
N TRP A 384 -12.18 11.08 4.52
CA TRP A 384 -12.09 10.71 5.93
C TRP A 384 -11.44 11.80 6.79
N GLY A 385 -10.48 12.55 6.22
CA GLY A 385 -10.08 13.86 6.75
C GLY A 385 -9.04 13.86 7.89
N HIS A 386 -8.29 12.78 8.12
CA HIS A 386 -7.18 12.81 9.08
C HIS A 386 -6.03 13.69 8.57
N ARG A 387 -5.94 14.89 9.14
CA ARG A 387 -4.90 15.90 8.80
C ARG A 387 -3.50 15.53 9.25
N ASN A 388 -3.39 14.62 10.22
CA ASN A 388 -2.12 14.14 10.75
C ASN A 388 -1.57 12.94 9.96
N ILE A 389 -2.27 12.42 8.95
CA ILE A 389 -1.67 11.53 7.94
C ILE A 389 -0.81 12.39 7.00
N ARG A 390 0.50 12.20 7.06
CA ARG A 390 1.51 13.06 6.40
C ARG A 390 2.09 12.47 5.14
N GLY A 391 1.78 11.21 4.82
CA GLY A 391 2.24 10.62 3.57
C GLY A 391 2.14 9.11 3.52
N ALA A 392 2.57 8.58 2.37
CA ALA A 392 2.53 7.18 2.02
C ALA A 392 3.92 6.60 1.76
N LEU A 393 4.14 5.35 2.18
CA LEU A 393 5.32 4.53 1.92
C LEU A 393 4.90 3.32 1.08
N ILE A 394 5.04 3.44 -0.24
CA ILE A 394 4.53 2.51 -1.25
C ILE A 394 5.67 1.63 -1.75
N LEU A 395 5.59 0.32 -1.53
CA LEU A 395 6.56 -0.67 -2.01
C LEU A 395 5.88 -1.62 -2.99
N SER A 396 6.44 -1.79 -4.19
CA SER A 396 5.99 -2.80 -5.16
C SER A 396 4.50 -2.66 -5.52
N ALA A 397 4.09 -1.45 -5.88
CA ALA A 397 2.68 -1.14 -6.10
C ALA A 397 2.25 -1.28 -7.56
N GLN A 398 0.97 -1.57 -7.72
CA GLN A 398 0.23 -1.41 -8.95
C GLN A 398 -0.63 -0.17 -8.82
N TRP A 399 -0.68 0.64 -9.87
CA TRP A 399 -1.52 1.81 -9.98
C TRP A 399 -2.52 1.54 -11.12
N GLY A 400 -3.83 1.52 -10.85
CA GLY A 400 -4.85 1.32 -11.91
C GLY A 400 -4.85 -0.08 -12.55
N HIS A 401 -5.41 -1.07 -11.86
CA HIS A 401 -5.46 -2.49 -12.23
C HIS A 401 -6.33 -2.82 -13.44
N PRO A 402 -5.74 -3.08 -14.60
CA PRO A 402 -4.32 -2.96 -14.90
C PRO A 402 -4.08 -2.02 -16.08
N PHE A 403 -2.89 -1.41 -16.10
CA PHE A 403 -2.33 -0.84 -17.34
C PHE A 403 -1.90 -1.93 -18.36
N TYR A 404 -2.54 -3.10 -18.31
CA TYR A 404 -2.54 -4.19 -19.30
C TYR A 404 -3.95 -4.35 -19.89
N ASP A 405 -4.15 -5.33 -20.78
CA ASP A 405 -5.29 -5.50 -21.69
C ASP A 405 -6.63 -4.90 -21.16
N PRO A 406 -7.30 -4.00 -21.91
CA PRO A 406 -8.63 -3.51 -21.57
C PRO A 406 -9.64 -4.58 -21.13
N GLY A 407 -9.45 -5.83 -21.57
CA GLY A 407 -10.22 -7.02 -21.17
C GLY A 407 -10.10 -7.42 -19.70
N ASP A 408 -9.10 -6.96 -18.93
CA ASP A 408 -8.99 -7.26 -17.50
C ASP A 408 -9.85 -6.33 -16.63
N LEU A 409 -10.09 -5.09 -17.09
CA LEU A 409 -10.81 -4.08 -16.33
C LEU A 409 -12.28 -4.48 -16.08
N ILE A 410 -12.88 -5.23 -17.00
CA ILE A 410 -14.25 -5.73 -16.86
C ILE A 410 -14.40 -6.64 -15.63
N TYR A 411 -13.38 -7.44 -15.31
CA TYR A 411 -13.40 -8.35 -14.17
C TYR A 411 -13.41 -7.59 -12.85
N ALA A 412 -12.79 -6.41 -12.76
CA ALA A 412 -12.85 -5.58 -11.56
C ALA A 412 -14.29 -5.13 -11.27
N ALA A 413 -15.04 -4.70 -12.30
CA ALA A 413 -16.46 -4.37 -12.14
C ALA A 413 -17.32 -5.60 -11.87
N ALA A 414 -17.07 -6.72 -12.55
CA ALA A 414 -17.81 -7.97 -12.33
C ALA A 414 -17.62 -8.51 -10.90
N GLN A 415 -16.39 -8.47 -10.38
CA GLN A 415 -16.08 -8.84 -8.99
C GLN A 415 -16.77 -7.92 -7.99
N ALA A 416 -16.75 -6.60 -8.21
CA ALA A 416 -17.43 -5.65 -7.33
C ALA A 416 -18.95 -5.88 -7.29
N GLU A 417 -19.54 -6.21 -8.44
CA GLU A 417 -20.99 -6.43 -8.54
C GLU A 417 -21.43 -7.78 -7.99
N VAL A 418 -20.71 -8.86 -8.30
CA VAL A 418 -21.11 -10.24 -7.94
C VAL A 418 -20.58 -10.63 -6.56
N ASN A 419 -19.35 -10.24 -6.26
CA ASN A 419 -18.61 -10.68 -5.06
C ASN A 419 -18.33 -9.53 -4.08
N HIS A 420 -18.76 -8.31 -4.35
CA HIS A 420 -18.72 -7.20 -3.39
C HIS A 420 -17.33 -6.98 -2.76
N PHE A 421 -16.29 -7.00 -3.60
CA PHE A 421 -14.94 -6.60 -3.23
C PHE A 421 -14.24 -5.85 -4.37
N ILE A 422 -13.23 -5.06 -4.02
CA ILE A 422 -12.28 -4.47 -4.98
C ILE A 422 -10.89 -5.02 -4.69
N TYR A 423 -10.35 -5.83 -5.62
CA TYR A 423 -9.05 -6.46 -5.38
C TYR A 423 -7.87 -5.53 -5.58
N LEU A 424 -7.62 -5.05 -6.78
CA LEU A 424 -6.55 -4.08 -6.95
C LEU A 424 -7.14 -2.70 -7.24
N PRO A 425 -6.36 -1.63 -7.03
CA PRO A 425 -6.86 -0.28 -7.19
C PRO A 425 -7.15 0.01 -8.65
N THR A 426 -8.36 0.43 -9.00
CA THR A 426 -8.65 1.16 -10.25
C THR A 426 -7.96 2.53 -10.23
N SER A 427 -8.16 3.39 -11.22
CA SER A 427 -7.39 4.64 -11.34
C SER A 427 -7.69 5.72 -10.29
N GLU A 428 -8.68 5.53 -9.40
CA GLU A 428 -9.12 6.51 -8.42
C GLU A 428 -7.97 7.00 -7.51
N PRO A 429 -7.15 6.12 -6.88
CA PRO A 429 -6.01 6.61 -6.11
C PRO A 429 -4.99 7.36 -6.95
N LEU A 430 -4.79 6.98 -8.22
CA LEU A 430 -3.90 7.70 -9.13
C LEU A 430 -4.43 9.11 -9.44
N ALA A 431 -5.74 9.26 -9.60
CA ALA A 431 -6.40 10.55 -9.81
C ALA A 431 -6.24 11.50 -8.61
N GLY A 432 -6.28 10.95 -7.38
CA GLY A 432 -6.12 11.70 -6.14
C GLY A 432 -4.67 11.97 -5.72
N MET A 433 -3.66 11.50 -6.47
CA MET A 433 -2.23 11.61 -6.09
C MET A 433 -1.76 13.06 -5.88
N GLY A 434 -2.37 14.02 -6.56
CA GLY A 434 -2.06 15.45 -6.39
C GLY A 434 -2.28 15.95 -4.95
N ASP A 435 -3.24 15.36 -4.25
CA ASP A 435 -3.64 15.78 -2.90
C ASP A 435 -2.77 15.15 -1.79
N TRP A 436 -1.85 14.25 -2.13
CA TRP A 436 -1.05 13.50 -1.16
C TRP A 436 0.12 14.35 -0.63
N PRO A 437 0.25 14.56 0.70
CA PRO A 437 1.26 15.46 1.24
C PRO A 437 2.70 14.98 1.01
N ALA A 438 2.91 13.66 1.02
CA ALA A 438 4.17 13.04 0.69
C ALA A 438 3.98 11.60 0.21
N THR A 439 4.76 11.16 -0.79
CA THR A 439 4.72 9.79 -1.30
C THR A 439 6.14 9.28 -1.59
N PHE A 440 6.51 8.17 -0.96
CA PHE A 440 7.65 7.35 -1.34
C PHE A 440 7.15 6.18 -2.18
N ILE A 441 7.79 5.92 -3.31
CA ILE A 441 7.49 4.79 -4.19
C ILE A 441 8.79 4.02 -4.43
N ALA A 442 8.81 2.72 -4.14
CA ALA A 442 9.89 1.83 -4.57
C ALA A 442 9.36 0.68 -5.42
N GLN A 443 10.11 0.34 -6.46
CA GLN A 443 9.66 -0.58 -7.51
C GLN A 443 10.85 -1.26 -8.20
N GLY A 444 10.73 -2.54 -8.52
CA GLY A 444 11.66 -3.23 -9.40
C GLY A 444 11.49 -2.82 -10.86
N ALA A 445 12.61 -2.67 -11.58
CA ALA A 445 12.60 -2.26 -12.98
C ALA A 445 11.86 -3.28 -13.88
N TRP A 446 11.95 -4.57 -13.60
CA TRP A 446 11.24 -5.62 -14.34
C TRP A 446 10.15 -6.29 -13.52
N ASP A 447 9.51 -5.53 -12.64
CA ASP A 447 8.26 -5.93 -12.01
C ASP A 447 7.30 -6.50 -13.07
N GLU A 448 6.94 -7.77 -12.91
CA GLU A 448 6.15 -8.55 -13.86
C GLU A 448 4.67 -8.12 -13.91
N TYR A 449 4.20 -7.38 -12.91
CA TYR A 449 2.80 -6.93 -12.82
C TYR A 449 2.54 -5.55 -13.37
N GLN A 450 3.51 -4.63 -13.35
CA GLN A 450 3.33 -3.28 -13.94
C GLN A 450 4.60 -2.60 -14.46
N GLY A 451 5.79 -3.10 -14.13
CA GLY A 451 7.03 -2.38 -14.45
C GLY A 451 7.11 -0.98 -13.82
N PRO A 452 8.03 -0.13 -14.30
CA PRO A 452 8.35 1.14 -13.65
C PRO A 452 7.54 2.32 -14.20
N LEU A 453 6.89 2.19 -15.36
CA LEU A 453 6.16 3.29 -15.99
C LEU A 453 4.98 3.76 -15.12
N ALA A 454 4.19 2.83 -14.56
CA ALA A 454 3.06 3.19 -13.71
C ALA A 454 3.50 3.92 -12.44
N SER A 455 4.53 3.40 -11.76
CA SER A 455 5.14 4.04 -10.60
C SER A 455 5.74 5.41 -10.93
N PHE A 456 6.36 5.57 -12.11
CA PHE A 456 6.84 6.87 -12.58
C PHE A 456 5.70 7.84 -12.88
N SER A 457 4.59 7.34 -13.44
CA SER A 457 3.37 8.10 -13.70
C SER A 457 2.76 8.64 -12.40
N ALA A 458 2.64 7.78 -11.37
CA ALA A 458 2.18 8.17 -10.04
C ALA A 458 3.16 9.15 -9.37
N TYR A 459 4.46 8.85 -9.45
CA TYR A 459 5.52 9.72 -8.96
C TYR A 459 5.40 11.13 -9.53
N ARG A 460 5.11 11.32 -10.82
CA ARG A 460 4.99 12.66 -11.43
C ARG A 460 3.72 13.41 -11.01
N ARG A 461 2.64 12.70 -10.69
CA ARG A 461 1.36 13.27 -10.22
C ARG A 461 1.38 13.71 -8.77
N ALA A 462 2.26 13.12 -7.95
CA ALA A 462 2.38 13.48 -6.53
C ALA A 462 2.61 14.99 -6.37
N GLY A 463 1.65 15.69 -5.74
CA GLY A 463 1.69 17.14 -5.56
C GLY A 463 2.62 17.58 -4.42
N GLY A 464 2.72 16.76 -3.37
CA GLY A 464 3.62 16.98 -2.25
C GLY A 464 5.06 16.50 -2.47
N ARG A 465 5.73 16.18 -1.36
CA ARG A 465 7.08 15.59 -1.37
C ARG A 465 7.03 14.21 -2.03
N ALA A 466 7.73 14.00 -3.13
CA ALA A 466 7.73 12.72 -3.84
C ALA A 466 9.14 12.14 -3.97
N GLU A 467 9.28 10.84 -3.76
CA GLU A 467 10.52 10.11 -4.01
C GLU A 467 10.24 8.80 -4.75
N LEU A 468 11.04 8.52 -5.79
CA LEU A 468 11.01 7.28 -6.55
C LEU A 468 12.34 6.54 -6.39
N ALA A 469 12.30 5.33 -5.85
CA ALA A 469 13.44 4.44 -5.69
C ALA A 469 13.27 3.21 -6.58
N LEU A 470 13.84 3.26 -7.78
CA LEU A 470 13.90 2.09 -8.65
C LEU A 470 15.11 1.23 -8.33
N VAL A 471 14.96 -0.09 -8.50
CA VAL A 471 16.06 -1.06 -8.42
C VAL A 471 16.06 -1.99 -9.61
N ARG A 472 17.21 -2.61 -9.88
CA ARG A 472 17.34 -3.65 -10.91
C ARG A 472 16.87 -4.98 -10.30
N GLY A 473 15.56 -5.18 -10.27
CA GLY A 473 14.89 -6.33 -9.66
C GLY A 473 13.44 -6.53 -10.13
N PRO A 474 12.80 -7.61 -9.66
CA PRO A 474 11.43 -8.03 -9.99
C PRO A 474 10.39 -7.32 -9.10
N HIS A 475 9.15 -7.83 -9.04
CA HIS A 475 8.05 -7.19 -8.31
C HIS A 475 8.34 -6.97 -6.83
N SER A 476 8.54 -8.03 -6.04
CA SER A 476 8.50 -7.85 -4.58
C SER A 476 9.79 -7.22 -4.03
N GLU A 477 9.58 -6.32 -3.07
CA GLU A 477 10.59 -5.61 -2.30
C GLU A 477 11.57 -6.54 -1.57
N ASN A 478 11.20 -7.80 -1.39
CA ASN A 478 12.00 -8.83 -0.75
C ASN A 478 12.84 -9.62 -1.79
N GLU A 479 12.42 -9.62 -3.05
CA GLU A 479 12.99 -10.40 -4.15
C GLU A 479 14.11 -9.66 -4.90
N HIS A 480 14.31 -8.37 -4.63
CA HIS A 480 15.32 -7.55 -5.32
C HIS A 480 16.79 -7.97 -5.07
N GLY A 481 17.03 -8.87 -4.12
CA GLY A 481 18.35 -9.24 -3.60
C GLY A 481 18.83 -8.34 -2.45
N PRO A 482 19.76 -8.82 -1.60
CA PRO A 482 20.09 -8.15 -0.32
C PRO A 482 20.53 -6.69 -0.45
N ALA A 483 21.33 -6.36 -1.47
CA ALA A 483 21.84 -5.01 -1.67
C ALA A 483 20.73 -4.01 -2.08
N ASN A 484 19.85 -4.42 -2.99
CA ASN A 484 18.72 -3.59 -3.43
C ASN A 484 17.67 -3.44 -2.32
N VAL A 485 17.39 -4.49 -1.55
CA VAL A 485 16.52 -4.43 -0.36
C VAL A 485 17.08 -3.42 0.66
N ALA A 486 18.39 -3.48 0.93
CA ALA A 486 19.05 -2.55 1.84
C ALA A 486 18.95 -1.09 1.34
N TYR A 487 19.18 -0.87 0.04
CA TYR A 487 19.04 0.44 -0.60
C TYR A 487 17.62 1.00 -0.45
N VAL A 488 16.59 0.23 -0.82
CA VAL A 488 15.19 0.68 -0.73
C VAL A 488 14.82 1.00 0.71
N ARG A 489 15.19 0.15 1.66
CA ARG A 489 14.93 0.36 3.09
C ARG A 489 15.58 1.62 3.63
N GLU A 490 16.83 1.90 3.27
CA GLU A 490 17.52 3.11 3.68
C GLU A 490 16.83 4.37 3.13
N ARG A 491 16.47 4.36 1.85
CA ARG A 491 15.75 5.45 1.17
C ARG A 491 14.38 5.68 1.80
N LEU A 492 13.63 4.62 2.08
CA LEU A 492 12.34 4.67 2.76
C LEU A 492 12.44 5.34 4.13
N VAL A 493 13.39 4.90 4.98
CA VAL A 493 13.57 5.48 6.32
C VAL A 493 13.96 6.95 6.23
N ARG A 494 14.88 7.30 5.33
CA ARG A 494 15.31 8.69 5.12
C ARG A 494 14.14 9.58 4.69
N PHE A 495 13.33 9.10 3.75
CA PHE A 495 12.12 9.79 3.32
C PHE A 495 11.13 9.96 4.47
N ALA A 496 10.87 8.90 5.23
CA ALA A 496 9.94 8.92 6.36
C ALA A 496 10.37 9.95 7.41
N VAL A 497 11.65 9.94 7.83
CA VAL A 497 12.22 10.91 8.78
C VAL A 497 12.05 12.34 8.25
N ALA A 498 12.41 12.57 6.99
CA ALA A 498 12.34 13.90 6.39
C ALA A 498 10.90 14.42 6.26
N THR A 499 9.94 13.54 5.98
CA THR A 499 8.50 13.88 5.93
C THR A 499 7.96 14.33 7.29
N VAL A 500 8.29 13.63 8.38
CA VAL A 500 7.76 13.98 9.71
C VAL A 500 8.50 15.13 10.40
N THR A 501 9.78 15.34 10.05
CA THR A 501 10.58 16.44 10.59
C THR A 501 10.43 17.74 9.80
N GLY A 502 9.83 17.69 8.60
CA GLY A 502 9.72 18.85 7.72
C GLY A 502 11.05 19.28 7.12
N ALA A 503 12.03 18.37 7.04
CA ALA A 503 13.27 18.64 6.31
C ALA A 503 12.96 18.99 4.84
N PRO A 504 13.87 19.66 4.10
CA PRO A 504 13.68 19.88 2.67
C PRO A 504 13.72 18.55 1.90
N ALA A 505 13.03 18.49 0.76
CA ALA A 505 13.19 17.38 -0.17
C ALA A 505 14.61 17.38 -0.74
N SER A 506 15.22 16.21 -0.87
CA SER A 506 16.55 16.07 -1.45
C SER A 506 16.44 15.67 -2.92
N GLY A 507 17.09 16.44 -3.80
CA GLY A 507 17.24 16.10 -5.22
C GLY A 507 16.17 16.69 -6.14
N SER A 508 16.53 16.80 -7.42
CA SER A 508 15.60 17.16 -8.49
C SER A 508 14.70 15.98 -8.83
N ARG A 509 13.49 16.26 -9.33
CA ARG A 509 12.62 15.20 -9.86
C ARG A 509 13.18 14.68 -11.18
N PHE A 510 12.99 13.39 -11.44
CA PHE A 510 13.32 12.80 -12.75
C PHE A 510 12.39 13.36 -13.83
N ALA A 511 12.95 13.86 -14.92
CA ALA A 511 12.19 14.36 -16.05
C ALA A 511 11.66 13.22 -16.93
N THR A 512 12.45 12.15 -17.07
CA THR A 512 12.11 10.98 -17.88
C THR A 512 12.29 9.65 -17.14
N LEU A 513 11.59 8.60 -17.59
CA LEU A 513 11.76 7.25 -17.07
C LEU A 513 13.18 6.74 -17.28
N ARG A 514 13.84 7.16 -18.37
CA ARG A 514 15.25 6.84 -18.64
C ARG A 514 16.18 7.36 -17.56
N GLU A 515 15.98 8.61 -17.11
CA GLU A 515 16.74 9.17 -15.99
C GLU A 515 16.51 8.38 -14.70
N ALA A 516 15.26 8.02 -14.41
CA ALA A 516 14.92 7.23 -13.23
C ALA A 516 15.59 5.83 -13.26
N ILE A 517 15.62 5.17 -14.43
CA ILE A 517 16.29 3.87 -14.61
C ILE A 517 17.82 4.02 -14.54
N ALA A 518 18.39 5.07 -15.12
CA ALA A 518 19.82 5.35 -15.03
C ALA A 518 20.28 5.64 -13.59
N ALA A 519 19.38 6.14 -12.74
CA ALA A 519 19.64 6.38 -11.32
C ALA A 519 19.54 5.11 -10.44
N THR A 520 19.18 3.95 -10.99
CA THR A 520 19.18 2.68 -10.24
C THR A 520 20.60 2.34 -9.77
N PRO A 521 20.77 1.76 -8.56
CA PRO A 521 22.08 1.32 -8.10
C PRO A 521 22.64 0.24 -9.05
N PRO A 522 23.97 0.14 -9.21
CA PRO A 522 24.61 -0.86 -10.07
C PRO A 522 24.63 -2.27 -9.44
N THR A 523 23.59 -2.60 -8.69
CA THR A 523 23.37 -3.87 -8.01
C THR A 523 22.17 -4.56 -8.63
N TRP A 524 22.33 -5.84 -8.92
CA TRP A 524 21.35 -6.65 -9.63
C TRP A 524 20.73 -7.66 -8.68
N GLU A 525 19.48 -8.01 -8.93
CA GLU A 525 18.90 -9.23 -8.38
C GLU A 525 19.79 -10.44 -8.77
N PRO A 526 20.04 -11.40 -7.86
CA PRO A 526 21.12 -12.39 -8.01
C PRO A 526 21.07 -13.29 -9.24
N SER A 527 19.90 -13.58 -9.80
CA SER A 527 19.77 -14.44 -10.98
C SER A 527 20.05 -13.71 -12.31
N THR A 528 20.15 -12.38 -12.28
CA THR A 528 20.29 -11.54 -13.47
C THR A 528 21.72 -10.99 -13.61
N VAL A 529 22.39 -11.34 -14.72
CA VAL A 529 23.76 -10.90 -15.00
C VAL A 529 23.77 -9.64 -15.88
N PRO A 530 24.52 -8.58 -15.51
CA PRO A 530 24.62 -7.38 -16.32
C PRO A 530 25.17 -7.65 -17.73
N THR A 531 24.50 -7.12 -18.74
CA THR A 531 24.92 -7.20 -20.15
C THR A 531 25.52 -5.86 -20.60
N ALA A 532 26.81 -5.87 -20.99
CA ALA A 532 27.47 -4.69 -21.53
C ALA A 532 26.91 -4.32 -22.92
N VAL A 533 26.73 -3.02 -23.18
CA VAL A 533 26.31 -2.49 -24.48
C VAL A 533 27.54 -1.91 -25.17
N ARG A 534 27.81 -2.36 -26.39
CA ARG A 534 28.94 -1.89 -27.21
C ARG A 534 28.62 -0.56 -27.88
#